data_AF-A0A2F0AT22-F1
#
_entry.id   AF-A0A2F0AT22-F1
#
_cell.length_a   1.000
_cell.length_b   1.000
_cell.length_c   1.000
_cell.angle_alpha   90.00
_cell.angle_beta   90.00
_cell.angle_gamma   90.00
#
_symmetry.space_group_name_H-M   'P 1'
#
loop_
_entity.id
_entity.type
_entity.pdbx_description
1 polymer ?
#
loop_
_entity_poly.entity_id
_entity_poly.type
_entity_poly.pdbx_seq_one_letter_code
_entity_poly.pdbx_strand_id
1 'polypeptide(L)'
;MFKFIRIQMIHPCRAKCAWCSTHRKNPIFERLSSNGIRDSFHQTYLEIIETFKPKEVFVSGGEPLLSPDIEPLLSAIAAHTEKIHVFTSYQFSRRVMDKVARFKFPDQVVLNHTPIYFEPERWHNLTQGFPFDVYIDNIRRAAAMPVKKRFKFIVNHKLFAEEIARFRNYITPNETCEVSLKLMNDQGDGQVVDTMQRSAERVHERMKDLDGLLADAGWTHKARPSSSVDWMKPVLESGDVTRCVYRKDPIELRLSYGGGERGRSILKYRYCPYFPPDVGHRFHLGRDPLSKLEKNFIKGPFRSHCNRCRLLHYTPPCESKTAPSNNELVVIN
;
A
#
# COMPACT_ATOMS: atom_id res chain seq x y z
N MET A 1 16.60 -4.58 -13.45
CA MET A 1 15.16 -4.52 -13.82
C MET A 1 14.29 -4.64 -12.58
N PHE A 2 13.22 -3.84 -12.45
CA PHE A 2 12.39 -3.78 -11.24
C PHE A 2 11.49 -5.01 -11.09
N LYS A 3 11.46 -5.65 -9.92
CA LYS A 3 10.56 -6.81 -9.68
C LYS A 3 9.09 -6.38 -9.67
N PHE A 4 8.80 -5.20 -9.13
CA PHE A 4 7.47 -4.66 -8.92
C PHE A 4 7.35 -3.24 -9.46
N ILE A 5 6.21 -2.92 -10.06
CA ILE A 5 5.83 -1.54 -10.35
C ILE A 5 4.51 -1.24 -9.66
N ARG A 6 4.45 -0.13 -8.92
CA ARG A 6 3.20 0.37 -8.33
C ARG A 6 2.79 1.66 -9.01
N ILE A 7 1.55 1.71 -9.48
CA ILE A 7 0.97 2.89 -10.13
C ILE A 7 -0.15 3.48 -9.28
N GLN A 8 -0.35 4.79 -9.45
CA GLN A 8 -1.46 5.51 -8.85
C GLN A 8 -2.50 5.82 -9.93
N MET A 9 -3.72 5.29 -9.79
CA MET A 9 -4.85 5.69 -10.63
C MET A 9 -5.15 7.17 -10.43
N ILE A 10 -5.22 7.90 -11.54
CA ILE A 10 -5.55 9.31 -11.57
C ILE A 10 -7.05 9.45 -11.83
N HIS A 11 -7.84 9.07 -10.82
CA HIS A 11 -9.30 9.14 -10.85
C HIS A 11 -9.83 9.55 -9.48
N PRO A 12 -10.94 10.30 -9.37
CA PRO A 12 -11.47 10.71 -8.07
C PRO A 12 -11.90 9.53 -7.20
N CYS A 13 -11.44 9.53 -5.95
CA CYS A 13 -11.74 8.50 -4.96
C CYS A 13 -12.96 8.92 -4.14
N ARG A 14 -14.06 8.16 -4.21
CA ARG A 14 -15.24 8.44 -3.37
C ARG A 14 -15.10 7.95 -1.92
N ALA A 15 -14.18 7.01 -1.67
CA ALA A 15 -13.87 6.55 -0.33
C ALA A 15 -13.16 7.65 0.47
N LYS A 16 -13.74 8.03 1.61
CA LYS A 16 -13.21 9.06 2.52
C LYS A 16 -12.57 8.43 3.75
N CYS A 17 -11.72 7.42 3.55
CA CYS A 17 -11.08 6.70 4.65
C CYS A 17 -10.20 7.64 5.49
N ALA A 18 -10.33 7.57 6.82
CA ALA A 18 -9.60 8.41 7.77
C ALA A 18 -8.07 8.38 7.61
N TRP A 19 -7.51 7.25 7.20
CA TRP A 19 -6.06 7.05 7.05
C TRP A 19 -5.55 7.24 5.62
N CYS A 20 -6.40 7.72 4.71
CA CYS A 20 -6.05 7.90 3.30
C CYS A 20 -6.14 9.37 2.90
N SER A 21 -5.02 9.96 2.49
CA SER A 21 -4.98 11.33 1.96
C SER A 21 -5.42 11.44 0.49
N THR A 22 -5.70 10.33 -0.19
CA THR A 22 -5.99 10.33 -1.64
C THR A 22 -7.27 11.11 -1.98
N HIS A 23 -8.33 11.02 -1.18
CA HIS A 23 -9.57 11.75 -1.42
C HIS A 23 -9.36 13.29 -1.42
N ARG A 24 -8.35 13.78 -0.69
CA ARG A 24 -7.97 15.21 -0.71
C ARG A 24 -7.42 15.67 -2.07
N LYS A 25 -7.01 14.73 -2.93
CA LYS A 25 -6.56 14.99 -4.31
C LYS A 25 -7.71 14.99 -5.32
N ASN A 26 -8.96 14.70 -4.91
CA ASN A 26 -10.08 14.61 -5.83
C ASN A 26 -10.26 15.85 -6.73
N PRO A 27 -10.20 17.10 -6.24
CA PRO A 27 -10.35 18.27 -7.12
C PRO A 27 -9.31 18.30 -8.24
N ILE A 28 -8.09 17.85 -7.94
CA ILE A 28 -7.02 17.75 -8.94
C ILE A 28 -7.29 16.60 -9.91
N PHE A 29 -7.69 15.43 -9.41
CA PHE A 29 -7.97 14.26 -10.24
C PHE A 29 -9.18 14.47 -11.15
N GLU A 30 -10.22 15.17 -10.69
CA GLU A 30 -11.37 15.59 -11.49
C GLU A 30 -10.90 16.46 -12.67
N ARG A 31 -10.11 17.50 -12.40
CA ARG A 31 -9.55 18.38 -13.44
C ARG A 31 -8.64 17.65 -14.43
N LEU A 32 -7.78 16.75 -13.93
CA LEU A 32 -6.89 15.96 -14.80
C LEU A 32 -7.69 15.00 -15.69
N SER A 33 -8.79 14.44 -15.16
CA SER A 33 -9.67 13.56 -15.93
C SER A 33 -10.51 14.33 -16.95
N SER A 34 -11.04 15.51 -16.60
CA SER A 34 -11.86 16.31 -17.51
C SER A 34 -11.07 16.87 -18.69
N ASN A 35 -9.78 17.14 -18.48
CA ASN A 35 -8.91 17.76 -19.47
C ASN A 35 -8.06 16.73 -20.25
N GLY A 36 -8.34 15.43 -20.12
CA GLY A 36 -7.61 14.34 -20.81
C GLY A 36 -6.18 14.08 -20.33
N ILE A 37 -5.63 14.91 -19.44
CA ILE A 37 -4.24 14.79 -18.95
C ILE A 37 -4.01 13.47 -18.21
N ARG A 38 -5.05 12.94 -17.56
CA ARG A 38 -5.05 11.59 -16.94
C ARG A 38 -4.49 10.53 -17.90
N ASP A 39 -4.88 10.58 -19.16
CA ASP A 39 -4.56 9.53 -20.12
C ASP A 39 -3.06 9.54 -20.43
N SER A 40 -2.39 10.71 -20.41
CA SER A 40 -0.94 10.79 -20.49
C SER A 40 -0.24 10.10 -19.32
N PHE A 41 -0.78 10.21 -18.09
CA PHE A 41 -0.23 9.49 -16.95
C PHE A 41 -0.39 7.98 -17.10
N HIS A 42 -1.58 7.52 -17.50
CA HIS A 42 -1.87 6.09 -17.68
C HIS A 42 -1.05 5.50 -18.83
N GLN A 43 -0.85 6.24 -19.92
CA GLN A 43 0.01 5.84 -21.03
C GLN A 43 1.48 5.71 -20.60
N THR A 44 2.02 6.70 -19.87
CA THR A 44 3.38 6.60 -19.32
C THR A 44 3.53 5.41 -18.37
N TYR A 45 2.48 5.03 -17.62
CA TYR A 45 2.52 3.81 -16.81
C TYR A 45 2.69 2.55 -17.66
N LEU A 46 1.95 2.45 -18.77
CA LEU A 46 2.05 1.32 -19.69
C LEU A 46 3.44 1.24 -20.33
N GLU A 47 3.98 2.35 -20.81
CA GLU A 47 5.35 2.40 -21.36
C GLU A 47 6.41 1.95 -20.35
N ILE A 48 6.28 2.37 -19.09
CA ILE A 48 7.17 1.94 -18.00
C ILE A 48 7.04 0.43 -17.76
N ILE A 49 5.81 -0.09 -17.72
CA ILE A 49 5.55 -1.53 -17.49
C ILE A 49 6.07 -2.37 -18.66
N GLU A 50 5.84 -1.95 -19.90
CA GLU A 50 6.34 -2.61 -21.10
C GLU A 50 7.88 -2.62 -21.13
N THR A 51 8.50 -1.49 -20.79
CA THR A 51 9.97 -1.35 -20.79
C THR A 51 10.63 -2.21 -19.72
N PHE A 52 10.09 -2.20 -18.49
CA PHE A 52 10.73 -2.88 -17.36
C PHE A 52 10.16 -4.27 -17.06
N LYS A 53 9.12 -4.72 -17.76
CA LYS A 53 8.50 -6.06 -17.65
C LYS A 53 8.50 -6.62 -16.22
N PRO A 54 7.86 -5.91 -15.26
CA PRO A 54 7.90 -6.31 -13.86
C PRO A 54 7.16 -7.64 -13.67
N LYS A 55 7.56 -8.41 -12.65
CA LYS A 55 6.83 -9.63 -12.28
C LYS A 55 5.42 -9.31 -11.80
N GLU A 56 5.26 -8.24 -11.02
CA GLU A 56 3.96 -7.83 -10.51
C GLU A 56 3.72 -6.32 -10.66
N VAL A 57 2.48 -5.96 -10.99
CA VAL A 57 2.03 -4.56 -11.04
C VAL A 57 0.99 -4.32 -9.94
N PHE A 58 1.18 -3.27 -9.15
CA PHE A 58 0.26 -2.86 -8.09
C PHE A 58 -0.52 -1.61 -8.52
N VAL A 59 -1.82 -1.75 -8.75
CA VAL A 59 -2.72 -0.66 -9.15
C VAL A 59 -3.45 -0.13 -7.92
N SER A 60 -3.18 1.11 -7.52
CA SER A 60 -3.70 1.69 -6.27
C SER A 60 -4.05 3.18 -6.43
N GLY A 61 -4.64 3.79 -5.40
CA GLY A 61 -5.10 5.19 -5.46
C GLY A 61 -6.39 5.36 -6.28
N GLY A 62 -7.06 6.49 -6.13
CA GLY A 62 -8.26 6.86 -6.89
C GLY A 62 -9.50 5.95 -6.76
N GLU A 63 -9.46 4.92 -5.91
CA GLU A 63 -10.32 3.73 -5.98
C GLU A 63 -10.38 3.18 -7.42
N PRO A 64 -9.45 2.27 -7.80
CA PRO A 64 -9.26 1.84 -9.18
C PRO A 64 -10.54 1.33 -9.85
N LEU A 65 -11.41 0.66 -9.10
CA LEU A 65 -12.65 0.09 -9.63
C LEU A 65 -13.72 1.13 -9.99
N LEU A 66 -13.53 2.41 -9.61
CA LEU A 66 -14.36 3.52 -10.08
C LEU A 66 -13.91 4.07 -11.43
N SER A 67 -12.67 3.80 -11.85
CA SER A 67 -12.14 4.35 -13.09
C SER A 67 -12.91 3.79 -14.30
N PRO A 68 -13.37 4.63 -15.24
CA PRO A 68 -14.13 4.17 -16.41
C PRO A 68 -13.30 3.29 -17.36
N ASP A 69 -11.98 3.45 -17.32
CA ASP A 69 -10.97 2.81 -18.17
C ASP A 69 -10.22 1.68 -17.45
N ILE A 70 -10.69 1.22 -16.29
CA ILE A 70 -9.96 0.20 -15.51
C ILE A 70 -9.82 -1.14 -16.26
N GLU A 71 -10.87 -1.63 -16.93
CA GLU A 71 -10.83 -2.89 -17.67
C GLU A 71 -9.81 -2.89 -18.83
N PRO A 72 -9.81 -1.91 -19.76
CA PRO A 72 -8.81 -1.87 -20.82
C PRO A 72 -7.40 -1.64 -20.27
N LEU A 73 -7.25 -0.83 -19.20
CA LEU A 73 -5.94 -0.63 -18.57
C LEU A 73 -5.38 -1.93 -17.98
N LEU A 74 -6.18 -2.70 -17.25
CA LEU A 74 -5.76 -3.99 -16.70
C LEU A 74 -5.39 -4.99 -17.79
N SER A 75 -6.13 -4.99 -18.91
CA SER A 75 -5.83 -5.85 -20.06
C SER A 75 -4.49 -5.50 -20.71
N ALA A 76 -4.20 -4.20 -20.88
CA ALA A 76 -2.91 -3.75 -21.40
C ALA A 76 -1.75 -4.09 -20.45
N ILE A 77 -1.95 -3.95 -19.14
CA ILE A 77 -0.94 -4.34 -18.13
C ILE A 77 -0.67 -5.85 -18.18
N ALA A 78 -1.71 -6.68 -18.35
CA ALA A 78 -1.60 -8.14 -18.34
C ALA A 78 -0.67 -8.70 -19.43
N ALA A 79 -0.48 -7.98 -20.54
CA ALA A 79 0.43 -8.37 -21.61
C ALA A 79 1.92 -8.34 -21.22
N HIS A 80 2.26 -7.69 -20.10
CA HIS A 80 3.64 -7.37 -19.74
C HIS A 80 4.02 -7.78 -18.31
N THR A 81 3.16 -8.51 -17.60
CA THR A 81 3.39 -8.89 -16.20
C THR A 81 2.77 -10.24 -15.85
N GLU A 82 3.30 -10.91 -14.83
CA GLU A 82 2.78 -12.20 -14.37
C GLU A 82 1.57 -12.02 -13.44
N LYS A 83 1.47 -10.88 -12.74
CA LYS A 83 0.44 -10.64 -11.72
C LYS A 83 0.05 -9.17 -11.59
N ILE A 84 -1.24 -8.90 -11.38
CA ILE A 84 -1.76 -7.55 -11.18
C ILE A 84 -2.51 -7.47 -9.85
N HIS A 85 -2.06 -6.61 -8.95
CA HIS A 85 -2.67 -6.35 -7.66
C HIS A 85 -3.51 -5.08 -7.70
N VAL A 86 -4.84 -5.21 -7.76
CA VAL A 86 -5.77 -4.07 -7.74
C VAL A 86 -6.21 -3.80 -6.31
N PHE A 87 -5.91 -2.64 -5.75
CA PHE A 87 -6.28 -2.29 -4.37
C PHE A 87 -7.62 -1.58 -4.34
N THR A 88 -8.59 -2.15 -3.63
CA THR A 88 -9.93 -1.57 -3.50
C THR A 88 -10.39 -1.52 -2.05
N SER A 89 -11.14 -0.47 -1.72
CA SER A 89 -11.78 -0.27 -0.43
C SER A 89 -13.19 -0.86 -0.38
N TYR A 90 -13.79 -1.17 -1.54
CA TYR A 90 -15.21 -1.50 -1.69
C TYR A 90 -16.18 -0.44 -1.14
N GLN A 91 -15.71 0.79 -0.91
CA GLN A 91 -16.53 1.93 -0.46
C GLN A 91 -17.14 2.67 -1.67
N PHE A 92 -18.05 2.00 -2.36
CA PHE A 92 -18.81 2.54 -3.48
C PHE A 92 -20.23 1.96 -3.52
N SER A 93 -21.12 2.53 -4.33
CA SER A 93 -22.53 2.13 -4.36
C SER A 93 -22.74 0.71 -4.90
N ARG A 94 -23.87 0.08 -4.54
CA ARG A 94 -24.30 -1.22 -5.08
C ARG A 94 -24.29 -1.26 -6.61
N ARG A 95 -24.71 -0.17 -7.27
CA ARG A 95 -24.66 -0.02 -8.73
C ARG A 95 -23.25 -0.13 -9.31
N VAL A 96 -22.23 0.40 -8.62
CA VAL A 96 -20.84 0.24 -9.03
C VAL A 96 -20.42 -1.23 -8.87
N MET A 97 -20.81 -1.87 -7.76
CA MET A 97 -20.54 -3.29 -7.56
C MET A 97 -21.20 -4.18 -8.62
N ASP A 98 -22.43 -3.85 -9.06
CA ASP A 98 -23.13 -4.53 -10.16
C ASP A 98 -22.36 -4.45 -11.49
N LYS A 99 -21.68 -3.33 -11.72
CA LYS A 99 -20.81 -3.14 -12.88
C LYS A 99 -19.53 -3.97 -12.73
N VAL A 100 -18.85 -3.85 -11.59
CA VAL A 100 -17.59 -4.56 -11.28
C VAL A 100 -17.77 -6.08 -11.35
N ALA A 101 -18.90 -6.61 -10.88
CA ALA A 101 -19.18 -8.05 -10.93
C ALA A 101 -19.30 -8.61 -12.35
N ARG A 102 -19.48 -7.74 -13.37
CA ARG A 102 -19.54 -8.12 -14.79
C ARG A 102 -18.21 -7.93 -15.52
N PHE A 103 -17.19 -7.39 -14.85
CA PHE A 103 -15.88 -7.18 -15.47
C PHE A 103 -15.27 -8.52 -15.85
N LYS A 104 -14.66 -8.55 -17.03
CA LYS A 104 -13.82 -9.67 -17.46
C LYS A 104 -12.39 -9.39 -17.01
N PHE A 105 -12.08 -9.74 -15.77
CA PHE A 105 -10.72 -9.59 -15.24
C PHE A 105 -9.76 -10.54 -15.96
N PRO A 106 -8.56 -10.08 -16.33
CA PRO A 106 -7.47 -10.99 -16.69
C PRO A 106 -7.13 -11.96 -15.54
N ASP A 107 -6.74 -13.18 -15.86
CA ASP A 107 -6.40 -14.24 -14.88
C ASP A 107 -5.26 -13.84 -13.91
N GLN A 108 -4.42 -12.89 -14.34
CA GLN A 108 -3.33 -12.31 -13.55
C GLN A 108 -3.83 -11.43 -12.40
N VAL A 109 -5.11 -11.00 -12.40
CA VAL A 109 -5.64 -10.04 -11.43
C VAL A 109 -5.91 -10.69 -10.07
N VAL A 110 -5.45 -10.00 -9.02
CA VAL A 110 -5.82 -10.22 -7.63
C VAL A 110 -6.43 -8.93 -7.07
N LEU A 111 -7.67 -9.01 -6.59
CA LEU A 111 -8.32 -7.91 -5.88
C LEU A 111 -7.86 -7.89 -4.43
N ASN A 112 -7.20 -6.81 -4.02
CA ASN A 112 -6.61 -6.65 -2.70
C ASN A 112 -7.46 -5.69 -1.87
N HIS A 113 -7.92 -6.16 -0.71
CA HIS A 113 -8.71 -5.36 0.22
C HIS A 113 -8.04 -5.35 1.59
N THR A 114 -7.92 -4.17 2.21
CA THR A 114 -7.49 -4.04 3.62
C THR A 114 -8.71 -3.64 4.43
N PRO A 115 -9.33 -4.56 5.19
CA PRO A 115 -10.39 -4.20 6.11
C PRO A 115 -9.93 -3.14 7.11
N ILE A 116 -10.85 -2.22 7.43
CA ILE A 116 -10.59 -1.13 8.37
C ILE A 116 -11.11 -1.53 9.75
N TYR A 117 -12.39 -1.87 9.83
CA TYR A 117 -13.08 -2.16 11.08
C TYR A 117 -14.47 -2.80 10.84
N PHE A 118 -14.93 -3.72 11.69
CA PHE A 118 -16.20 -4.46 11.54
C PHE A 118 -17.31 -4.10 12.56
N GLU A 119 -17.13 -3.07 13.39
CA GLU A 119 -18.23 -2.43 14.15
C GLU A 119 -18.83 -1.27 13.35
N PRO A 120 -20.17 -1.20 13.16
CA PRO A 120 -20.82 -0.16 12.34
C PRO A 120 -20.53 1.27 12.78
N GLU A 121 -20.54 1.55 14.09
CA GLU A 121 -20.31 2.89 14.63
C GLU A 121 -18.89 3.38 14.34
N ARG A 122 -17.88 2.53 14.61
CA ARG A 122 -16.50 2.87 14.29
C ARG A 122 -16.26 2.96 12.80
N TRP A 123 -16.89 2.09 12.01
CA TRP A 123 -16.85 2.16 10.56
C TRP A 123 -17.35 3.51 10.04
N HIS A 124 -18.51 3.98 10.53
CA HIS A 124 -19.08 5.27 10.17
C HIS A 124 -18.06 6.40 10.40
N ASN A 125 -17.46 6.44 11.58
CA ASN A 125 -16.47 7.46 11.94
C ASN A 125 -15.20 7.39 11.06
N LEU A 126 -14.70 6.18 10.81
CA LEU A 126 -13.47 5.96 10.04
C LEU A 126 -13.63 6.16 8.52
N THR A 127 -14.86 6.16 8.02
CA THR A 127 -15.17 6.27 6.59
C THR A 127 -15.96 7.52 6.23
N GLN A 128 -16.11 8.46 7.16
CA GLN A 128 -16.88 9.69 6.99
C GLN A 128 -18.33 9.41 6.55
N GLY A 129 -18.95 8.42 7.19
CA GLY A 129 -20.35 8.09 7.03
C GLY A 129 -20.69 7.13 5.90
N PHE A 130 -19.72 6.36 5.36
CA PHE A 130 -20.06 5.34 4.38
C PHE A 130 -20.94 4.25 5.02
N PRO A 131 -22.08 3.84 4.41
CA PRO A 131 -22.98 2.86 5.03
C PRO A 131 -22.31 1.48 5.19
N PHE A 132 -22.33 0.95 6.41
CA PHE A 132 -21.70 -0.35 6.73
C PHE A 132 -22.38 -1.53 6.03
N ASP A 133 -23.71 -1.50 5.91
CA ASP A 133 -24.50 -2.52 5.21
C ASP A 133 -24.12 -2.62 3.73
N VAL A 134 -23.92 -1.47 3.06
CA VAL A 134 -23.47 -1.38 1.67
C VAL A 134 -22.06 -1.95 1.52
N TYR A 135 -21.17 -1.62 2.46
CA TYR A 135 -19.80 -2.15 2.47
C TYR A 135 -19.79 -3.68 2.60
N ILE A 136 -20.50 -4.23 3.58
CA ILE A 136 -20.55 -5.68 3.80
C ILE A 136 -21.16 -6.40 2.59
N ASP A 137 -22.24 -5.86 2.02
CA ASP A 137 -22.84 -6.39 0.79
C ASP A 137 -21.82 -6.43 -0.37
N ASN A 138 -21.10 -5.33 -0.60
CA ASN A 138 -20.07 -5.27 -1.64
C ASN A 138 -18.97 -6.32 -1.43
N ILE A 139 -18.48 -6.50 -0.20
CA ILE A 139 -17.43 -7.50 0.05
C ILE A 139 -17.95 -8.92 -0.14
N ARG A 140 -19.17 -9.23 0.33
CA ARG A 140 -19.79 -10.56 0.12
C ARG A 140 -19.87 -10.89 -1.36
N ARG A 141 -20.31 -9.92 -2.16
CA ARG A 141 -20.37 -10.06 -3.62
C ARG A 141 -18.99 -10.23 -4.22
N ALA A 142 -18.00 -9.45 -3.77
CA ALA A 142 -16.62 -9.60 -4.23
C ALA A 142 -16.02 -10.97 -3.87
N ALA A 143 -16.34 -11.51 -2.68
CA ALA A 143 -15.91 -12.83 -2.25
C ALA A 143 -16.42 -13.94 -3.18
N ALA A 144 -17.64 -13.78 -3.73
CA ALA A 144 -18.27 -14.73 -4.64
C ALA A 144 -17.79 -14.62 -6.10
N MET A 145 -17.11 -13.53 -6.50
CA MET A 145 -16.65 -13.36 -7.88
C MET A 145 -15.56 -14.38 -8.26
N PRO A 146 -15.49 -14.87 -9.51
CA PRO A 146 -14.50 -15.85 -9.96
C PRO A 146 -13.13 -15.20 -10.27
N VAL A 147 -12.66 -14.32 -9.39
CA VAL A 147 -11.34 -13.69 -9.44
C VAL A 147 -10.61 -13.98 -8.13
N LYS A 148 -9.28 -13.93 -8.10
CA LYS A 148 -8.53 -14.09 -6.85
C LYS A 148 -8.72 -12.85 -5.97
N LYS A 149 -9.00 -13.06 -4.68
CA LYS A 149 -9.11 -12.00 -3.67
C LYS A 149 -8.04 -12.19 -2.61
N ARG A 150 -7.51 -11.10 -2.12
CA ARG A 150 -6.59 -11.07 -0.98
C ARG A 150 -7.09 -10.10 0.06
N PHE A 151 -7.49 -10.62 1.21
CA PHE A 151 -7.87 -9.83 2.37
C PHE A 151 -6.65 -9.60 3.26
N LYS A 152 -6.34 -8.33 3.53
CA LYS A 152 -5.10 -7.92 4.19
C LYS A 152 -5.40 -7.39 5.59
N PHE A 153 -4.98 -8.08 6.63
CA PHE A 153 -5.20 -7.65 8.01
C PHE A 153 -4.00 -6.91 8.58
N ILE A 154 -4.26 -5.87 9.37
CA ILE A 154 -3.23 -5.00 9.94
C ILE A 154 -2.69 -5.63 11.22
N VAL A 155 -1.45 -6.13 11.18
CA VAL A 155 -0.82 -6.90 12.27
C VAL A 155 -0.78 -6.12 13.58
N ASN A 156 -0.61 -4.79 13.53
CA ASN A 156 -0.50 -3.97 14.73
C ASN A 156 -1.83 -3.37 15.21
N HIS A 157 -2.94 -3.73 14.56
CA HIS A 157 -4.27 -3.37 15.03
C HIS A 157 -4.54 -4.02 16.40
N LYS A 158 -5.07 -3.25 17.37
CA LYS A 158 -5.30 -3.77 18.74
C LYS A 158 -6.16 -5.02 18.75
N LEU A 159 -7.22 -5.02 17.94
CA LEU A 159 -8.22 -6.08 17.85
C LEU A 159 -7.95 -7.00 16.65
N PHE A 160 -6.69 -7.34 16.37
CA PHE A 160 -6.33 -8.07 15.13
C PHE A 160 -7.09 -9.40 15.00
N ALA A 161 -7.08 -10.23 16.05
CA ALA A 161 -7.72 -11.54 16.03
C ALA A 161 -9.25 -11.42 15.99
N GLU A 162 -9.80 -10.47 16.75
CA GLU A 162 -11.23 -10.21 16.84
C GLU A 162 -11.79 -9.66 15.53
N GLU A 163 -11.05 -8.79 14.83
CA GLU A 163 -11.45 -8.30 13.51
C GLU A 163 -11.43 -9.40 12.45
N ILE A 164 -10.48 -10.34 12.53
CA ILE A 164 -10.48 -11.51 11.65
C ILE A 164 -11.66 -12.44 11.96
N ALA A 165 -11.94 -12.69 13.24
CA ALA A 165 -13.10 -13.49 13.65
C ALA A 165 -14.42 -12.85 13.19
N ARG A 166 -14.57 -11.53 13.36
CA ARG A 166 -15.73 -10.77 12.87
C ARG A 166 -15.84 -10.83 11.35
N PHE A 167 -14.74 -10.70 10.62
CA PHE A 167 -14.74 -10.84 9.17
C PHE A 167 -15.32 -12.20 8.71
N ARG A 168 -14.98 -13.28 9.41
CA ARG A 168 -15.52 -14.64 9.12
C ARG A 168 -17.02 -14.75 9.36
N ASN A 169 -17.60 -13.95 10.25
CA ASN A 169 -19.05 -13.88 10.44
C ASN A 169 -19.77 -13.23 9.24
N TYR A 170 -19.08 -12.40 8.47
CA TYR A 170 -19.67 -11.70 7.34
C TYR A 170 -19.39 -12.38 6.00
N ILE A 171 -18.25 -13.05 5.86
CA ILE A 171 -17.74 -13.56 4.59
C ILE A 171 -17.28 -15.00 4.77
N THR A 172 -17.82 -15.89 3.94
CA THR A 172 -17.37 -17.28 3.81
C THR A 172 -16.32 -17.35 2.70
N PRO A 173 -15.02 -17.49 3.01
CA PRO A 173 -13.96 -17.45 2.01
C PRO A 173 -13.94 -18.75 1.19
N ASN A 174 -14.00 -18.64 -0.14
CA ASN A 174 -13.85 -19.78 -1.04
C ASN A 174 -12.37 -20.02 -1.43
N GLU A 175 -12.11 -20.90 -2.39
CA GLU A 175 -10.78 -21.26 -2.90
C GLU A 175 -10.04 -20.10 -3.58
N THR A 176 -10.77 -19.09 -4.05
CA THR A 176 -10.17 -17.90 -4.68
C THR A 176 -9.77 -16.82 -3.66
N CYS A 177 -10.02 -17.03 -2.36
CA CYS A 177 -9.72 -16.09 -1.28
C CYS A 177 -8.42 -16.45 -0.54
N GLU A 178 -7.50 -15.50 -0.48
CA GLU A 178 -6.25 -15.53 0.28
C GLU A 178 -6.29 -14.54 1.46
N VAL A 179 -5.51 -14.85 2.50
CA VAL A 179 -5.23 -13.90 3.59
C VAL A 179 -3.77 -13.46 3.53
N SER A 180 -3.56 -12.17 3.75
CA SER A 180 -2.24 -11.56 3.82
C SER A 180 -2.17 -10.64 5.02
N LEU A 181 -0.95 -10.45 5.49
CA LEU A 181 -0.66 -9.55 6.59
C LEU A 181 -0.10 -8.23 6.07
N LYS A 182 -0.41 -7.16 6.79
CA LYS A 182 0.05 -5.81 6.49
C LYS A 182 0.46 -5.12 7.79
N LEU A 183 1.53 -4.35 7.74
CA LEU A 183 1.84 -3.40 8.80
C LEU A 183 1.19 -2.06 8.46
N MET A 184 0.65 -1.40 9.47
CA MET A 184 0.39 0.02 9.35
C MET A 184 1.73 0.71 9.09
N ASN A 185 1.75 1.63 8.14
CA ASN A 185 2.90 2.46 7.90
C ASN A 185 2.39 3.88 7.68
N ASP A 186 3.14 4.86 8.16
CA ASP A 186 2.75 6.25 7.98
C ASP A 186 2.56 6.54 6.48
N GLN A 187 1.39 7.08 6.11
CA GLN A 187 1.03 7.46 4.75
C GLN A 187 0.68 8.95 4.66
N GLY A 188 0.72 9.72 5.75
CA GLY A 188 0.24 11.10 5.80
C GLY A 188 1.02 11.96 6.79
N ASP A 189 2.23 12.36 6.41
CA ASP A 189 3.04 13.38 7.12
C ASP A 189 3.12 13.21 8.64
N GLY A 190 3.19 11.96 9.15
CA GLY A 190 3.30 11.67 10.57
C GLY A 190 2.00 11.27 11.28
N GLN A 191 0.84 11.26 10.59
CA GLN A 191 -0.49 11.02 11.17
C GLN A 191 -0.64 9.75 12.03
N VAL A 192 0.22 8.75 11.84
CA VAL A 192 0.13 7.48 12.58
C VAL A 192 1.44 7.10 13.30
N VAL A 193 2.43 7.99 13.37
CA VAL A 193 3.73 7.70 14.01
C VAL A 193 3.56 7.28 15.46
N ASP A 194 2.82 8.05 16.27
CA ASP A 194 2.54 7.72 17.67
C ASP A 194 1.85 6.37 17.83
N THR A 195 1.00 6.01 16.87
CA THR A 195 0.32 4.72 16.87
C THR A 195 1.30 3.59 16.53
N MET A 196 2.24 3.82 15.62
CA MET A 196 3.29 2.85 15.29
C MET A 196 4.19 2.60 16.50
N GLN A 197 4.68 3.66 17.15
CA GLN A 197 5.52 3.56 18.36
C GLN A 197 4.79 2.84 19.50
N ARG A 198 3.54 3.23 19.81
CA ARG A 198 2.74 2.57 20.86
C ARG A 198 2.33 1.13 20.53
N SER A 199 2.56 0.65 19.30
CA SER A 199 2.27 -0.73 18.90
C SER A 199 3.52 -1.53 18.53
N ALA A 200 4.72 -0.99 18.79
CA ALA A 200 6.00 -1.63 18.53
C ALA A 200 6.11 -3.02 19.20
N GLU A 201 5.95 -3.10 20.51
CA GLU A 201 6.02 -4.35 21.28
C GLU A 201 5.07 -5.41 20.70
N ARG A 202 3.80 -5.03 20.47
CA ARG A 202 2.80 -5.90 19.87
C ARG A 202 3.19 -6.39 18.47
N VAL A 203 3.83 -5.54 17.65
CA VAL A 203 4.37 -5.97 16.36
C VAL A 203 5.43 -7.02 16.57
N HIS A 204 6.41 -6.76 17.43
CA HIS A 204 7.49 -7.70 17.70
C HIS A 204 6.99 -9.05 18.21
N GLU A 205 6.07 -9.05 19.16
CA GLU A 205 5.44 -10.27 19.69
C GLU A 205 4.76 -11.05 18.58
N ARG A 206 3.91 -10.40 17.79
CA ARG A 206 3.14 -11.06 16.74
C ARG A 206 4.01 -11.58 15.60
N MET A 207 5.08 -10.86 15.27
CA MET A 207 6.03 -11.25 14.21
C MET A 207 6.79 -12.55 14.49
N LYS A 208 6.84 -13.00 15.76
CA LYS A 208 7.46 -14.28 16.14
C LYS A 208 6.69 -15.48 15.57
N ASP A 209 5.37 -15.40 15.54
CA ASP A 209 4.50 -16.47 15.05
C ASP A 209 3.28 -15.93 14.28
N LEU A 210 3.53 -15.43 13.07
CA LEU A 210 2.46 -14.92 12.21
C LEU A 210 1.49 -16.01 11.73
N ASP A 211 1.99 -17.24 11.57
CA ASP A 211 1.21 -18.36 11.06
C ASP A 211 0.29 -18.93 12.15
N GLY A 212 0.78 -19.06 13.39
CA GLY A 212 -0.04 -19.40 14.56
C GLY A 212 -1.17 -18.38 14.79
N LEU A 213 -0.89 -17.08 14.65
CA LEU A 213 -1.93 -16.05 14.79
C LEU A 213 -3.07 -16.18 13.77
N LEU A 214 -2.75 -16.57 12.54
CA LEU A 214 -3.77 -16.83 11.53
C LEU A 214 -4.50 -18.15 11.79
N ALA A 215 -3.79 -19.16 12.27
CA ALA A 215 -4.37 -20.44 12.68
C ALA A 215 -5.42 -20.24 13.78
N ASP A 216 -5.07 -19.50 14.84
CA ASP A 216 -5.97 -19.17 15.95
C ASP A 216 -7.19 -18.36 15.49
N ALA A 217 -7.02 -17.51 14.48
CA ALA A 217 -8.11 -16.78 13.86
C ALA A 217 -8.97 -17.63 12.88
N GLY A 218 -8.61 -18.92 12.72
CA GLY A 218 -9.28 -19.94 11.90
C GLY A 218 -9.01 -19.83 10.40
N TRP A 219 -7.77 -19.49 10.04
CA TRP A 219 -7.26 -19.45 8.66
C TRP A 219 -6.19 -20.52 8.37
N THR A 220 -6.12 -21.57 9.18
CA THR A 220 -5.15 -22.69 9.12
C THR A 220 -4.93 -23.31 7.73
N HIS A 221 -5.95 -23.32 6.86
CA HIS A 221 -5.93 -24.04 5.58
C HIS A 221 -5.85 -23.15 4.34
N LYS A 222 -5.53 -21.85 4.49
CA LYS A 222 -5.46 -20.93 3.35
C LYS A 222 -4.02 -20.50 3.10
N ALA A 223 -3.68 -20.39 1.81
CA ALA A 223 -2.35 -19.95 1.41
C ALA A 223 -2.07 -18.53 1.95
N ARG A 224 -0.97 -18.39 2.69
CA ARG A 224 -0.40 -17.09 3.09
C ARG A 224 0.77 -16.75 2.16
N PRO A 225 0.55 -15.96 1.11
CA PRO A 225 1.65 -15.51 0.26
C PRO A 225 2.60 -14.61 1.05
N SER A 226 3.89 -14.67 0.71
CA SER A 226 4.87 -13.74 1.26
C SER A 226 4.39 -12.30 1.04
N SER A 227 4.40 -11.54 2.13
CA SER A 227 3.87 -10.20 2.19
C SER A 227 4.98 -9.19 2.46
N SER A 228 4.61 -7.92 2.42
CA SER A 228 5.50 -6.82 2.78
C SER A 228 5.99 -6.90 4.23
N VAL A 229 5.29 -7.64 5.09
CA VAL A 229 5.66 -7.87 6.48
C VAL A 229 6.84 -8.84 6.56
N ASP A 230 6.79 -9.92 5.78
CA ASP A 230 7.85 -10.93 5.69
C ASP A 230 9.17 -10.34 5.18
N TRP A 231 9.10 -9.52 4.12
CA TRP A 231 10.29 -8.89 3.53
C TRP A 231 10.96 -7.86 4.44
N MET A 232 10.21 -7.32 5.40
CA MET A 232 10.71 -6.31 6.33
C MET A 232 11.07 -6.86 7.70
N LYS A 233 10.85 -8.16 7.93
CA LYS A 233 11.21 -8.85 9.17
C LYS A 233 12.65 -8.55 9.61
N PRO A 234 13.69 -8.57 8.74
CA PRO A 234 15.05 -8.24 9.17
C PRO A 234 15.21 -6.82 9.73
N VAL A 235 14.51 -5.84 9.16
CA VAL A 235 14.57 -4.44 9.63
C VAL A 235 13.79 -4.27 10.92
N LEU A 236 12.63 -4.93 11.02
CA LEU A 236 11.78 -4.88 12.21
C LEU A 236 12.51 -5.50 13.41
N GLU A 237 13.14 -6.66 13.23
CA GLU A 237 13.79 -7.39 14.32
C GLU A 237 15.09 -6.74 14.80
N SER A 238 15.92 -6.22 13.89
CA SER A 238 17.24 -5.72 14.28
C SER A 238 17.38 -4.20 14.24
N GLY A 239 16.37 -3.46 13.75
CA GLY A 239 16.46 -2.02 13.50
C GLY A 239 17.48 -1.63 12.41
N ASP A 240 18.14 -2.60 11.79
CA ASP A 240 19.23 -2.36 10.86
C ASP A 240 18.71 -2.28 9.41
N VAL A 241 18.62 -1.05 8.90
CA VAL A 241 18.18 -0.76 7.53
C VAL A 241 19.17 -1.24 6.46
N THR A 242 20.41 -1.60 6.82
CA THR A 242 21.37 -2.19 5.87
C THR A 242 20.98 -3.61 5.47
N ARG A 243 20.18 -4.30 6.29
CA ARG A 243 19.60 -5.63 6.01
C ARG A 243 18.30 -5.57 5.20
N CYS A 244 17.84 -4.37 4.84
CA CYS A 244 16.62 -4.17 4.06
C CYS A 244 16.80 -4.59 2.60
N VAL A 245 15.90 -5.45 2.09
CA VAL A 245 15.91 -5.90 0.68
C VAL A 245 15.76 -4.74 -0.32
N TYR A 246 14.96 -3.71 0.02
CA TYR A 246 14.76 -2.53 -0.84
C TYR A 246 16.01 -1.65 -0.98
N ARG A 247 17.03 -1.83 -0.13
CA ARG A 247 18.27 -1.04 -0.19
C ARG A 247 19.19 -1.51 -1.31
N LYS A 248 19.23 -2.83 -1.54
CA LYS A 248 20.22 -3.50 -2.38
C LYS A 248 19.66 -3.81 -3.76
N ASP A 249 18.42 -4.29 -3.83
CA ASP A 249 17.83 -4.79 -5.07
C ASP A 249 16.75 -3.85 -5.63
N PRO A 250 16.58 -3.80 -6.97
CA PRO A 250 15.50 -3.05 -7.61
C PRO A 250 14.16 -3.75 -7.39
N ILE A 251 13.64 -3.69 -6.16
CA ILE A 251 12.42 -4.41 -5.77
C ILE A 251 11.17 -3.73 -6.29
N GLU A 252 10.90 -2.47 -5.90
CA GLU A 252 9.66 -1.77 -6.29
C GLU A 252 9.98 -0.39 -6.88
N LEU A 253 9.39 -0.07 -8.03
CA LEU A 253 9.27 1.30 -8.52
C LEU A 253 7.84 1.77 -8.27
N ARG A 254 7.67 2.74 -7.36
CA ARG A 254 6.36 3.31 -7.02
C ARG A 254 6.19 4.67 -7.67
N LEU A 255 5.15 4.79 -8.48
CA LEU A 255 4.75 6.00 -9.21
C LEU A 255 3.49 6.59 -8.58
N SER A 256 3.45 7.92 -8.51
CA SER A 256 2.31 8.68 -7.99
C SER A 256 2.26 10.06 -8.62
N TYR A 257 1.09 10.70 -8.59
CA TYR A 257 0.95 12.08 -9.03
C TYR A 257 1.83 13.02 -8.19
N GLY A 258 2.69 13.76 -8.87
CA GLY A 258 3.67 14.69 -8.27
C GLY A 258 3.30 16.17 -8.38
N GLY A 259 2.27 16.53 -9.16
CA GLY A 259 1.89 17.93 -9.39
C GLY A 259 2.02 18.35 -10.85
N GLY A 260 1.74 19.63 -11.10
CA GLY A 260 2.06 20.29 -12.36
C GLY A 260 2.76 21.63 -12.11
N GLU A 261 3.90 21.85 -12.75
CA GLU A 261 4.65 23.10 -12.66
C GLU A 261 4.78 23.68 -14.08
N ARG A 262 4.28 24.91 -14.29
CA ARG A 262 4.37 25.64 -15.58
C ARG A 262 3.94 24.79 -16.79
N GLY A 263 2.75 24.17 -16.73
CA GLY A 263 2.20 23.37 -17.82
C GLY A 263 2.81 21.97 -17.98
N ARG A 264 3.70 21.53 -17.08
CA ARG A 264 4.31 20.19 -17.13
C ARG A 264 3.63 19.25 -16.15
N SER A 265 3.23 18.07 -16.63
CA SER A 265 2.78 16.96 -15.78
C SER A 265 3.98 16.27 -15.13
N ILE A 266 3.92 16.03 -13.82
CA ILE A 266 5.02 15.41 -13.05
C ILE A 266 4.53 14.15 -12.34
N LEU A 267 5.27 13.06 -12.53
CA LEU A 267 5.23 11.87 -11.69
C LEU A 267 6.26 11.99 -10.57
N LYS A 268 5.81 11.74 -9.34
CA LYS A 268 6.69 11.47 -8.21
C LYS A 268 6.95 9.97 -8.14
N TYR A 269 8.23 9.58 -8.08
CA TYR A 269 8.61 8.18 -7.94
C TYR A 269 9.54 7.90 -6.76
N ARG A 270 9.45 6.66 -6.25
CA ARG A 270 10.23 6.15 -5.10
C ARG A 270 10.57 4.68 -5.32
N TYR A 271 11.68 4.22 -4.71
CA TYR A 271 12.12 2.82 -4.79
C TYR A 271 11.77 1.98 -3.54
N CYS A 272 11.21 2.60 -2.51
CA CYS A 272 10.83 1.95 -1.27
C CYS A 272 9.50 2.52 -0.76
N PRO A 273 8.51 1.68 -0.42
CA PRO A 273 7.19 2.14 0.05
C PRO A 273 7.22 2.68 1.50
N TYR A 274 8.33 2.47 2.22
CA TYR A 274 8.51 2.87 3.62
C TYR A 274 9.24 4.19 3.81
N PHE A 275 9.70 4.80 2.71
CA PHE A 275 10.19 6.16 2.79
C PHE A 275 9.07 7.14 3.16
N PRO A 276 9.43 8.26 3.80
CA PRO A 276 8.54 9.40 3.99
C PRO A 276 7.87 9.85 2.69
N PRO A 277 6.72 10.52 2.76
CA PRO A 277 5.89 10.83 1.60
C PRO A 277 6.39 12.09 0.87
N ASP A 278 7.14 12.96 1.55
CA ASP A 278 7.90 14.12 1.05
C ASP A 278 9.13 13.68 0.25
N VAL A 279 9.74 12.56 0.62
CA VAL A 279 10.87 11.95 -0.10
C VAL A 279 10.40 11.38 -1.43
N GLY A 280 10.93 11.86 -2.55
CA GLY A 280 10.72 11.22 -3.84
C GLY A 280 11.29 12.03 -4.99
N HIS A 281 11.66 11.33 -6.05
CA HIS A 281 12.23 11.93 -7.24
C HIS A 281 11.12 12.38 -8.20
N ARG A 282 11.45 13.33 -9.08
CA ARG A 282 10.52 13.87 -10.08
C ARG A 282 10.83 13.30 -11.46
N PHE A 283 9.77 12.91 -12.16
CA PHE A 283 9.77 12.45 -13.55
C PHE A 283 8.78 13.30 -14.35
N HIS A 284 9.26 14.01 -15.35
CA HIS A 284 8.47 14.89 -16.21
C HIS A 284 7.97 14.08 -17.41
N LEU A 285 6.65 13.92 -17.52
CA LEU A 285 6.03 13.18 -18.61
C LEU A 285 6.40 13.81 -19.96
N GLY A 286 6.71 12.96 -20.95
CA GLY A 286 7.08 13.38 -22.31
C GLY A 286 8.45 14.05 -22.44
N ARG A 287 9.20 14.26 -21.35
CA ARG A 287 10.52 14.91 -21.37
C ARG A 287 11.63 14.03 -20.80
N ASP A 288 11.41 13.44 -19.63
CA ASP A 288 12.42 12.58 -19.02
C ASP A 288 12.43 11.21 -19.73
N PRO A 289 13.61 10.68 -20.12
CA PRO A 289 13.68 9.34 -20.69
C PRO A 289 13.44 8.28 -19.61
N LEU A 290 12.80 7.15 -19.96
CA LEU A 290 12.54 6.06 -19.01
C LEU A 290 13.83 5.53 -18.35
N SER A 291 14.97 5.55 -19.06
CA SER A 291 16.28 5.13 -18.52
C SER A 291 16.73 5.95 -17.30
N LYS A 292 16.15 7.14 -17.07
CA LYS A 292 16.36 7.94 -15.85
C LYS A 292 15.96 7.16 -14.59
N LEU A 293 14.86 6.40 -14.65
CA LEU A 293 14.32 5.65 -13.52
C LEU A 293 15.28 4.54 -13.08
N GLU A 294 15.94 3.85 -14.02
CA GLU A 294 16.93 2.83 -13.69
C GLU A 294 18.26 3.45 -13.25
N LYS A 295 18.76 4.46 -13.98
CA LYS A 295 20.00 5.18 -13.63
C LYS A 295 19.97 5.72 -12.20
N ASN A 296 18.84 6.28 -11.78
CA ASN A 296 18.70 6.82 -10.42
C ASN A 296 18.62 5.72 -9.35
N PHE A 297 18.15 4.52 -9.67
CA PHE A 297 18.27 3.39 -8.77
C PHE A 297 19.75 2.98 -8.62
N ILE A 298 20.45 2.78 -9.74
CA ILE A 298 21.86 2.33 -9.74
C ILE A 298 22.75 3.31 -8.97
N LYS A 299 22.62 4.62 -9.24
CA LYS A 299 23.39 5.68 -8.57
C LYS A 299 23.16 5.73 -7.05
N GLY A 300 22.05 5.18 -6.55
CA GLY A 300 21.81 5.06 -5.11
C GLY A 300 21.49 6.31 -4.28
N PRO A 301 21.17 7.51 -4.82
CA PRO A 301 20.89 8.67 -3.97
C PRO A 301 19.74 8.42 -2.99
N PHE A 302 18.80 7.52 -3.34
CA PHE A 302 17.68 7.15 -2.47
C PHE A 302 18.11 6.44 -1.17
N ARG A 303 19.29 5.80 -1.14
CA ARG A 303 19.79 5.05 0.02
C ARG A 303 20.09 5.96 1.22
N SER A 304 20.28 7.25 0.97
CA SER A 304 20.42 8.28 2.01
C SER A 304 19.16 8.44 2.85
N HIS A 305 17.99 8.03 2.34
CA HIS A 305 16.72 8.12 3.06
C HIS A 305 16.40 6.88 3.91
N CYS A 306 17.25 5.86 3.89
CA CYS A 306 17.05 4.64 4.70
C CYS A 306 17.05 4.93 6.20
N ASN A 307 17.82 5.91 6.67
CA ASN A 307 17.80 6.36 8.07
C ASN A 307 16.47 7.00 8.50
N ARG A 308 15.63 7.42 7.54
CA ARG A 308 14.27 7.93 7.76
C ARG A 308 13.21 6.87 7.46
N CYS A 309 13.58 5.59 7.44
CA CYS A 309 12.65 4.50 7.20
C CYS A 309 11.55 4.50 8.28
N ARG A 310 10.28 4.59 7.86
CA ARG A 310 9.14 4.64 8.80
C ARG A 310 9.00 3.39 9.66
N LEU A 311 9.55 2.25 9.23
CA LEU A 311 9.50 1.04 10.04
C LEU A 311 10.43 1.09 11.26
N LEU A 312 11.35 2.06 11.32
CA LEU A 312 12.14 2.31 12.52
C LEU A 312 11.26 2.79 13.70
N HIS A 313 10.04 3.27 13.45
CA HIS A 313 9.12 3.57 14.55
C HIS A 313 8.58 2.32 15.26
N TYR A 314 8.81 1.12 14.71
CA TYR A 314 8.48 -0.14 15.38
C TYR A 314 9.64 -0.71 16.19
N THR A 315 10.87 -0.18 16.05
CA THR A 315 11.97 -0.67 16.87
C THR A 315 11.79 -0.18 18.30
N PRO A 316 12.13 -0.98 19.32
CA PRO A 316 12.16 -0.48 20.69
C PRO A 316 13.07 0.76 20.74
N PRO A 317 12.78 1.77 21.57
CA PRO A 317 13.77 2.79 21.83
C PRO A 317 15.04 2.07 22.25
N CYS A 318 16.17 2.36 21.59
CA CYS A 318 17.46 1.91 22.09
C CYS A 318 17.47 2.30 23.57
N GLU A 319 17.68 1.32 24.46
CA GLU A 319 18.05 1.63 25.83
C GLU A 319 19.17 2.65 25.70
N SER A 320 18.87 3.91 25.98
CA SER A 320 19.87 4.93 26.07
C SER A 320 20.75 4.41 27.18
N LYS A 321 21.91 3.84 26.81
CA LYS A 321 23.04 3.77 27.72
C LYS A 321 23.13 5.18 28.26
N THR A 322 22.74 5.33 29.52
CA THR A 322 22.90 6.54 30.30
C THR A 322 24.27 7.07 29.94
N ALA A 323 24.30 8.24 29.29
CA ALA A 323 25.54 8.95 29.09
C ALA A 323 26.22 9.02 30.46
N PRO A 324 27.51 8.68 30.58
CA PRO A 324 28.21 8.83 31.85
C PRO A 324 28.00 10.28 32.29
N SER A 325 27.51 10.45 33.50
CA SER A 325 27.32 11.77 34.10
C SER A 325 28.69 12.43 34.21
N ASN A 326 29.00 13.36 33.31
CA ASN A 326 30.10 14.29 33.48
C ASN A 326 29.74 15.22 34.65
N ASN A 327 30.04 14.77 35.85
CA ASN A 327 30.16 15.59 37.06
C ASN A 327 31.33 15.05 37.88
N GLU A 328 32.53 15.15 37.32
CA GLU A 328 33.74 15.32 38.12
C GLU A 328 34.32 16.69 37.78
N LEU A 329 33.93 17.67 38.59
CA LEU A 329 34.61 18.95 38.73
C LEU A 329 36.02 18.65 39.25
N VAL A 330 37.01 18.77 38.36
CA VAL A 330 38.41 18.88 38.75
C VAL A 330 38.58 20.23 39.43
N VAL A 331 38.70 20.22 40.75
CA VAL A 331 39.21 21.34 41.54
C VAL A 331 40.73 21.34 41.39
N ILE A 332 41.25 22.33 40.67
CA ILE A 332 42.69 22.63 40.67
C ILE A 332 42.92 23.64 41.79
N ASN A 333 43.74 23.27 42.78
CA ASN A 333 44.41 24.19 43.70
C ASN A 333 45.79 24.53 43.15
#